data_AF-A0A453GNP1-F1
#
_entry.id   AF-A0A453GNP1-F1
#
_cell.length_a   1.000
_cell.length_b   1.000
_cell.length_c   1.000
_cell.angle_alpha   90.00
_cell.angle_beta   90.00
_cell.angle_gamma   90.00
#
_symmetry.space_group_name_H-M   'P 1'
#
loop_
_entity.id
_entity.type
_entity.pdbx_description
1 polymer ?
#
loop_
_entity_poly.entity_id
_entity_poly.type
_entity_poly.pdbx_seq_one_letter_code
_entity_poly.pdbx_strand_id
1 'polypeptide(L)'
;MSTAKVVDPAFQGAGQKVGIEIWRIEDFKPVALPKSDYGKFYSGDSYIVLQTTSPKGGAYLYDVHFWIGKDSSQDEAGTAAIKTVELDSVLGGRAVQYRELQGYESDKFLSYFKPCIIPMEGGFASGFKTPEEETFETRLYICKGKRAIRIKQVPFARSSLNHDDVFILDTENKIYQFNGANSNIQERAKSLEVIQHLKEKYHGGVCDVAIVDDGKLQAESDSGEFWVLFGGFAPIGKKTVSDDDVVLETTAPKLYSINDGELKFEDIPLTKAVLENTRCFLLDCGAEMFVWVGRVTQLEDRKAATKAVEEFIINQKRPKTTRVTQVIQGYESHAFKSKFESWPAGTATGNSGAEDGRGKVAALLKQQGVDVKGAPKSSTPVNEEVPPLLEGGGRLEVWCIDGNTRSPLPKEDNGKFYSGDCYIVLYTYHSGDKKEEYYLNYWIGKESTADDQVMGAELANTMWNSLKGRPVLVLHFISHLNKCI
;
A
#
# COMPACT_ATOMS: atom_id res chain seq x y z
N MET A 1 18.15 41.50 0.26
CA MET A 1 19.18 40.55 -0.22
C MET A 1 18.60 39.15 -0.09
N SER A 2 18.51 38.42 -1.19
CA SER A 2 17.98 37.05 -1.24
C SER A 2 18.88 36.13 -0.42
N THR A 3 18.39 35.57 0.68
CA THR A 3 19.00 34.42 1.35
C THR A 3 18.93 33.24 0.37
N ALA A 4 20.01 33.04 -0.39
CA ALA A 4 20.15 31.85 -1.22
C ALA A 4 19.96 30.63 -0.32
N LYS A 5 18.89 29.87 -0.56
CA LYS A 5 18.62 28.62 0.16
C LYS A 5 19.88 27.77 0.07
N VAL A 6 20.53 27.52 1.20
CA VAL A 6 21.65 26.57 1.28
C VAL A 6 21.04 25.19 1.11
N VAL A 7 20.93 24.74 -0.12
CA VAL A 7 20.50 23.39 -0.46
C VAL A 7 21.73 22.62 -0.92
N ASP A 8 21.78 21.35 -0.55
CA ASP A 8 22.87 20.46 -0.91
C ASP A 8 23.11 20.43 -2.44
N PRO A 9 24.34 20.65 -2.93
CA PRO A 9 24.67 20.58 -4.34
C PRO A 9 24.27 19.26 -5.01
N ALA A 10 24.21 18.15 -4.25
CA ALA A 10 23.83 16.85 -4.77
C ALA A 10 22.39 16.80 -5.35
N PHE A 11 21.52 17.73 -4.94
CA PHE A 11 20.15 17.83 -5.44
C PHE A 11 19.98 18.81 -6.60
N GLN A 12 21.08 19.41 -7.07
CA GLN A 12 21.03 20.32 -8.21
C GLN A 12 20.54 19.58 -9.46
N GLY A 13 19.39 19.99 -9.98
CA GLY A 13 18.79 19.39 -11.18
C GLY A 13 17.88 18.19 -10.92
N ALA A 14 17.69 17.79 -9.66
CA ALA A 14 16.79 16.70 -9.29
C ALA A 14 15.33 16.99 -9.74
N GLY A 15 14.63 15.95 -10.18
CA GLY A 15 13.21 16.03 -10.53
C GLY A 15 12.88 16.82 -11.79
N GLN A 16 13.87 17.08 -12.65
CA GLN A 16 13.66 17.76 -13.94
C GLN A 16 13.15 16.83 -15.06
N LYS A 17 13.27 15.51 -14.87
CA LYS A 17 12.88 14.48 -15.85
C LYS A 17 12.11 13.36 -15.17
N VAL A 18 11.21 12.72 -15.91
CA VAL A 18 10.51 11.52 -15.45
C VAL A 18 11.51 10.39 -15.22
N GLY A 19 11.38 9.70 -14.08
CA GLY A 19 12.25 8.59 -13.71
C GLY A 19 12.58 8.55 -12.22
N ILE A 20 13.47 7.62 -11.88
CA ILE A 20 14.02 7.42 -10.54
C ILE A 20 15.37 8.12 -10.46
N GLU A 21 15.63 8.79 -9.34
CA GLU A 21 16.95 9.27 -8.92
C GLU A 21 17.23 8.79 -7.50
N ILE A 22 18.43 8.28 -7.23
CA ILE A 22 18.79 7.68 -5.93
C ILE A 22 20.07 8.30 -5.40
N TRP A 23 20.07 8.66 -4.13
CA TRP A 23 21.25 9.08 -3.37
C TRP A 23 21.46 8.14 -2.18
N ARG A 24 22.71 7.81 -1.90
CA ARG A 24 23.14 7.15 -0.66
C ARG A 24 23.64 8.22 0.32
N ILE A 25 23.37 8.05 1.61
CA ILE A 25 23.98 8.91 2.62
C ILE A 25 25.38 8.37 2.93
N GLU A 26 26.40 9.21 2.70
CA GLU A 26 27.80 8.92 2.96
C GLU A 26 28.38 10.10 3.76
N ASP A 27 28.94 9.86 4.95
CA ASP A 27 29.47 10.91 5.85
C ASP A 27 28.51 12.11 6.01
N PHE A 28 27.23 11.81 6.27
CA PHE A 28 26.15 12.78 6.43
C PHE A 28 25.83 13.63 5.19
N LYS A 29 26.21 13.17 4.00
CA LYS A 29 25.93 13.86 2.74
C LYS A 29 25.25 12.93 1.75
N PRO A 30 24.26 13.44 0.98
CA PRO A 30 23.69 12.68 -0.12
C PRO A 30 24.69 12.59 -1.28
N VAL A 31 24.99 11.37 -1.71
CA VAL A 31 25.84 11.06 -2.86
C VAL A 31 25.01 10.34 -3.91
N ALA A 32 24.91 10.92 -5.12
CA ALA A 32 24.10 10.34 -6.19
C ALA A 32 24.68 9.00 -6.66
N LEU A 33 23.82 7.97 -6.74
CA LEU A 33 24.21 6.67 -7.22
C LEU A 33 24.24 6.62 -8.76
N PRO A 34 25.19 5.88 -9.35
CA PRO A 34 25.12 5.55 -10.76
C PRO A 34 23.93 4.62 -11.03
N LYS A 35 23.33 4.72 -12.22
CA LYS A 35 22.15 3.92 -12.59
C LYS A 35 22.39 2.41 -12.53
N SER A 36 23.63 1.95 -12.70
CA SER A 36 24.03 0.55 -12.57
C SER A 36 23.85 0.00 -11.14
N ASP A 37 23.75 0.88 -10.15
CA ASP A 37 23.60 0.52 -8.75
C ASP A 37 22.17 0.77 -8.22
N TYR A 38 21.23 1.13 -9.09
CA TYR A 38 19.84 1.28 -8.67
C TYR A 38 19.27 -0.08 -8.26
N GLY A 39 18.63 -0.12 -7.08
CA GLY A 39 18.14 -1.36 -6.47
C GLY A 39 19.18 -2.08 -5.60
N LYS A 40 20.44 -1.61 -5.57
CA LYS A 40 21.48 -2.13 -4.67
C LYS A 40 21.46 -1.33 -3.36
N PHE A 41 20.71 -1.82 -2.40
CA PHE A 41 20.63 -1.26 -1.05
C PHE A 41 21.51 -2.07 -0.09
N TYR A 42 22.18 -1.40 0.82
CA TYR A 42 23.00 -2.01 1.86
C TYR A 42 22.34 -1.81 3.23
N SER A 43 22.33 -2.85 4.05
CA SER A 43 21.63 -2.90 5.33
C SER A 43 22.19 -1.91 6.36
N GLY A 44 23.46 -1.52 6.21
CA GLY A 44 24.15 -0.57 7.07
C GLY A 44 24.04 0.90 6.65
N ASP A 45 23.29 1.25 5.61
CA ASP A 45 23.17 2.65 5.14
C ASP A 45 21.72 3.15 5.06
N SER A 46 21.61 4.46 4.85
CA SER A 46 20.35 5.13 4.50
C SER A 46 20.41 5.73 3.10
N TYR A 47 19.26 5.77 2.41
CA TYR A 47 19.14 6.22 1.02
C TYR A 47 17.97 7.19 0.85
N ILE A 48 18.04 8.03 -0.17
CA ILE A 48 16.94 8.88 -0.64
C ILE A 48 16.63 8.47 -2.07
N VAL A 49 15.37 8.16 -2.35
CA VAL A 49 14.87 7.75 -3.66
C VAL A 49 13.79 8.73 -4.09
N LEU A 50 14.03 9.47 -5.15
CA LEU A 50 13.06 10.34 -5.80
C LEU A 50 12.45 9.62 -7.00
N GLN A 51 11.13 9.48 -7.00
CA GLN A 51 10.35 9.08 -8.17
C GLN A 51 9.63 10.30 -8.75
N THR A 52 9.98 10.68 -9.97
CA THR A 52 9.33 11.76 -10.73
C THR A 52 8.40 11.18 -11.77
N THR A 53 7.12 11.55 -11.73
CA THR A 53 6.10 11.12 -12.70
C THR A 53 5.44 12.31 -13.39
N SER A 54 4.99 12.13 -14.64
CA SER A 54 4.22 13.14 -15.38
C SER A 54 2.90 12.54 -15.83
N PRO A 55 1.79 12.83 -15.12
CA PRO A 55 0.47 12.37 -15.55
C PRO A 55 0.05 13.15 -16.81
N LYS A 56 -0.02 12.47 -17.97
CA LYS A 56 -0.63 12.95 -19.23
C LYS A 56 -0.35 14.42 -19.60
N GLY A 57 0.91 14.88 -19.47
CA GLY A 57 1.32 16.25 -19.83
C GLY A 57 1.02 17.32 -18.77
N GLY A 58 0.57 16.92 -17.58
CA GLY A 58 0.46 17.77 -16.40
C GLY A 58 1.80 18.00 -15.71
N ALA A 59 1.76 18.83 -14.65
CA ALA A 59 2.92 19.10 -13.81
C ALA A 59 3.50 17.80 -13.22
N TYR A 60 4.82 17.78 -13.02
CA TYR A 60 5.49 16.67 -12.37
C TYR A 60 4.96 16.45 -10.95
N LEU A 61 4.76 15.18 -10.62
CA LEU A 61 4.49 14.70 -9.28
C LEU A 61 5.75 14.02 -8.74
N TYR A 62 6.02 14.24 -7.47
CA TYR A 62 7.21 13.76 -6.80
C TYR A 62 6.83 12.91 -5.60
N ASP A 63 7.33 11.68 -5.59
CA ASP A 63 7.31 10.81 -4.42
C ASP A 63 8.77 10.66 -3.96
N VAL A 64 9.09 11.11 -2.75
CA VAL A 64 10.45 10.99 -2.17
C VAL A 64 10.40 9.96 -1.06
N HIS A 65 11.24 8.95 -1.12
CA HIS A 65 11.33 7.90 -0.12
C HIS A 65 12.69 7.99 0.54
N PHE A 66 12.75 8.03 1.87
CA PHE A 66 14.01 7.78 2.57
C PHE A 66 13.98 6.36 3.13
N TRP A 67 14.87 5.53 2.61
CA TRP A 67 15.00 4.14 3.01
C TRP A 67 16.08 4.01 4.08
N ILE A 68 15.77 3.31 5.17
CA ILE A 68 16.66 3.11 6.31
C ILE A 68 16.96 1.62 6.44
N GLY A 69 18.24 1.28 6.30
CA GLY A 69 18.74 -0.07 6.51
C GLY A 69 18.60 -0.52 7.95
N LYS A 70 18.42 -1.83 8.17
CA LYS A 70 18.21 -2.41 9.51
C LYS A 70 19.39 -2.16 10.46
N ASP A 71 20.59 -1.97 9.91
CA ASP A 71 21.85 -1.74 10.62
C ASP A 71 22.39 -0.31 10.40
N SER A 72 21.63 0.57 9.73
CA SER A 72 22.03 1.97 9.53
C SER A 72 22.02 2.71 10.86
N SER A 73 22.99 3.62 11.03
CA SER A 73 23.13 4.37 12.27
C SER A 73 22.04 5.45 12.40
N GLN A 74 21.74 5.86 13.64
CA GLN A 74 20.66 6.82 13.91
C GLN A 74 20.90 8.19 13.26
N ASP A 75 22.17 8.61 13.22
CA ASP A 75 22.66 9.83 12.61
C ASP A 75 22.58 9.81 11.07
N GLU A 76 22.84 8.66 10.43
CA GLU A 76 22.60 8.48 8.99
C GLU A 76 21.11 8.50 8.65
N ALA A 77 20.29 7.77 9.41
CA ALA A 77 18.84 7.74 9.24
C ALA A 77 18.22 9.14 9.42
N GLY A 78 18.65 9.86 10.47
CA GLY A 78 18.24 11.24 10.71
C GLY A 78 18.70 12.19 9.61
N THR A 79 19.89 11.97 9.06
CA THR A 79 20.38 12.74 7.91
C THR A 79 19.54 12.50 6.66
N ALA A 80 19.20 11.24 6.34
CA ALA A 80 18.34 10.92 5.21
C ALA A 80 16.97 11.61 5.30
N ALA A 81 16.38 11.62 6.51
CA ALA A 81 15.13 12.31 6.76
C ALA A 81 15.25 13.84 6.55
N ILE A 82 16.28 14.48 7.12
CA ILE A 82 16.51 15.93 6.95
C ILE A 82 16.79 16.30 5.50
N LYS A 83 17.63 15.52 4.81
CA LYS A 83 18.00 15.74 3.40
C LYS A 83 16.81 15.55 2.46
N THR A 84 15.87 14.67 2.80
CA THR A 84 14.59 14.53 2.09
C THR A 84 13.74 15.80 2.14
N VAL A 85 13.74 16.51 3.28
CA VAL A 85 13.08 17.83 3.42
C VAL A 85 13.79 18.90 2.56
N GLU A 86 15.12 18.88 2.52
CA GLU A 86 15.90 19.79 1.66
C GLU A 86 15.60 19.55 0.18
N LEU A 87 15.60 18.29 -0.25
CA LEU A 87 15.25 17.90 -1.63
C LEU A 87 13.85 18.38 -2.01
N ASP A 88 12.85 18.18 -1.16
CA ASP A 88 11.49 18.67 -1.43
C ASP A 88 11.43 20.21 -1.56
N SER A 89 12.24 20.95 -0.80
CA SER A 89 12.38 22.41 -0.98
C SER A 89 12.93 22.80 -2.36
N VAL A 90 13.82 21.98 -2.97
CA VAL A 90 14.28 22.13 -4.37
C VAL A 90 13.15 21.85 -5.35
N LEU A 91 12.33 20.84 -5.07
CA LEU A 91 11.20 20.43 -5.90
C LEU A 91 10.00 21.39 -5.80
N GLY A 92 10.11 22.42 -4.95
CA GLY A 92 9.12 23.47 -4.76
C GLY A 92 8.10 23.21 -3.64
N GLY A 93 8.38 22.27 -2.73
CA GLY A 93 7.47 21.88 -1.67
C GLY A 93 6.23 21.19 -2.23
N ARG A 94 6.44 20.14 -3.03
CA ARG A 94 5.40 19.44 -3.77
C ARG A 94 5.51 17.92 -3.65
N ALA A 95 6.55 17.41 -3.00
CA ALA A 95 6.74 15.99 -2.84
C ALA A 95 5.86 15.44 -1.72
N VAL A 96 5.38 14.21 -1.92
CA VAL A 96 4.94 13.36 -0.81
C VAL A 96 6.16 12.58 -0.36
N GLN A 97 6.44 12.59 0.94
CA GLN A 97 7.64 11.95 1.49
C GLN A 97 7.23 10.70 2.27
N TYR A 98 7.98 9.60 2.09
CA TYR A 98 7.70 8.31 2.70
C TYR A 98 8.91 7.83 3.48
N ARG A 99 8.65 7.35 4.69
CA ARG A 99 9.63 6.66 5.52
C ARG A 99 9.58 5.17 5.20
N GLU A 100 10.67 4.62 4.67
CA GLU A 100 10.75 3.22 4.28
C GLU A 100 11.77 2.49 5.17
N LEU A 101 11.33 1.53 5.96
CA LEU A 101 12.22 0.68 6.74
C LEU A 101 12.52 -0.61 5.99
N GLN A 102 13.77 -1.07 6.02
CA GLN A 102 14.15 -2.37 5.47
C GLN A 102 13.23 -3.49 5.98
N GLY A 103 12.60 -4.22 5.05
CA GLY A 103 11.68 -5.32 5.33
C GLY A 103 10.22 -4.89 5.58
N TYR A 104 9.95 -3.59 5.73
CA TYR A 104 8.62 -3.02 5.96
C TYR A 104 8.25 -1.96 4.92
N GLU A 105 8.91 -1.98 3.77
CA GLU A 105 8.74 -0.97 2.73
C GLU A 105 7.32 -0.98 2.16
N SER A 106 6.84 0.19 1.74
CA SER A 106 5.56 0.35 1.11
C SER A 106 5.48 -0.37 -0.24
N ASP A 107 4.28 -0.85 -0.61
CA ASP A 107 4.04 -1.44 -1.92
C ASP A 107 4.38 -0.46 -3.06
N LYS A 108 4.26 0.85 -2.80
CA LYS A 108 4.65 1.91 -3.74
C LYS A 108 6.17 1.89 -3.97
N PHE A 109 6.97 1.94 -2.91
CA PHE A 109 8.44 1.89 -3.03
C PHE A 109 8.91 0.62 -3.74
N LEU A 110 8.42 -0.54 -3.30
CA LEU A 110 8.76 -1.84 -3.89
C LEU A 110 8.30 -1.97 -5.35
N SER A 111 7.34 -1.16 -5.80
CA SER A 111 6.89 -1.19 -7.20
C SER A 111 7.95 -0.65 -8.17
N TYR A 112 8.89 0.16 -7.68
CA TYR A 112 9.95 0.76 -8.50
C TYR A 112 11.08 -0.21 -8.84
N PHE A 113 11.26 -1.25 -8.03
CA PHE A 113 12.35 -2.21 -8.13
C PHE A 113 11.78 -3.58 -8.44
N LYS A 114 11.94 -4.02 -9.69
CA LYS A 114 11.45 -5.32 -10.16
C LYS A 114 12.60 -6.32 -10.33
N PRO A 115 12.39 -7.59 -9.96
CA PRO A 115 11.18 -8.14 -9.33
C PRO A 115 11.08 -7.84 -7.82
N CYS A 116 12.20 -7.53 -7.18
CA CYS A 116 12.33 -7.37 -5.72
C CYS A 116 13.55 -6.52 -5.35
N ILE A 117 13.68 -6.21 -4.05
CA ILE A 117 14.91 -5.70 -3.43
C ILE A 117 15.49 -6.81 -2.56
N ILE A 118 16.79 -7.06 -2.67
CA ILE A 118 17.55 -7.94 -1.77
C ILE A 118 18.67 -7.08 -1.17
N PRO A 119 18.50 -6.57 0.05
CA PRO A 119 19.51 -5.76 0.71
C PRO A 119 20.79 -6.58 0.92
N MET A 120 21.93 -5.96 0.69
CA MET A 120 23.25 -6.53 0.92
C MET A 120 23.70 -6.22 2.35
N GLU A 121 24.57 -7.04 2.92
CA GLU A 121 25.17 -6.76 4.22
C GLU A 121 26.30 -5.73 4.08
N GLY A 122 26.63 -5.05 5.19
CA GLY A 122 27.62 -3.97 5.22
C GLY A 122 27.04 -2.60 4.87
N GLY A 123 27.93 -1.67 4.54
CA GLY A 123 27.62 -0.26 4.31
C GLY A 123 28.87 0.62 4.19
N PHE A 124 28.68 1.93 4.18
CA PHE A 124 29.70 2.92 3.85
C PHE A 124 30.74 2.97 4.98
N ALA A 125 30.27 3.03 6.22
CA ALA A 125 31.10 3.02 7.42
C ALA A 125 31.98 1.76 7.53
N SER A 126 31.50 0.61 7.04
CA SER A 126 32.27 -0.64 7.02
C SER A 126 33.33 -0.71 5.91
N GLY A 127 33.41 0.29 5.03
CA GLY A 127 34.43 0.37 3.97
C GLY A 127 34.19 -0.55 2.77
N PHE A 128 33.03 -1.21 2.68
CA PHE A 128 32.66 -2.04 1.53
C PHE A 128 32.45 -1.14 0.30
N LYS A 129 33.51 -0.97 -0.50
CA LYS A 129 33.48 -0.28 -1.80
C LYS A 129 33.66 -1.22 -3.00
N THR A 130 33.89 -2.51 -2.75
CA THR A 130 34.15 -3.53 -3.75
C THR A 130 33.64 -4.88 -3.24
N PRO A 131 32.97 -5.70 -4.08
CA PRO A 131 32.69 -7.08 -3.71
C PRO A 131 34.05 -7.79 -3.60
N GLU A 132 34.38 -8.31 -2.41
CA GLU A 132 35.34 -9.41 -2.32
C GLU A 132 34.78 -10.56 -3.17
N GLU A 133 35.63 -11.42 -3.75
CA GLU A 133 35.17 -12.59 -4.51
C GLU A 133 34.21 -13.39 -3.62
N GLU A 134 32.91 -13.29 -3.91
CA GLU A 134 31.88 -13.94 -3.11
C GLU A 134 32.05 -15.44 -3.30
N THR A 135 32.60 -16.11 -2.27
CA THR A 135 32.37 -17.53 -2.10
C THR A 135 30.86 -17.72 -1.99
N PHE A 136 30.30 -18.63 -2.80
CA PHE A 136 28.87 -18.83 -2.81
C PHE A 136 28.40 -19.24 -1.40
N GLU A 137 27.46 -18.48 -0.84
CA GLU A 137 26.81 -18.79 0.42
C GLU A 137 25.40 -19.32 0.16
N THR A 138 25.05 -20.42 0.83
CA THR A 138 23.67 -20.91 0.79
C THR A 138 22.76 -19.97 1.57
N ARG A 139 21.74 -19.41 0.91
CA ARG A 139 20.85 -18.42 1.50
C ARG A 139 19.41 -18.91 1.46
N LEU A 140 18.69 -18.76 2.57
CA LEU A 140 17.26 -19.05 2.65
C LEU A 140 16.50 -17.73 2.74
N TYR A 141 15.49 -17.58 1.89
CA TYR A 141 14.66 -16.40 1.82
C TYR A 141 13.21 -16.73 2.10
N ILE A 142 12.51 -15.86 2.80
CA ILE A 142 11.04 -15.85 2.87
C ILE A 142 10.49 -14.79 1.91
N CYS A 143 9.47 -15.16 1.15
CA CYS A 143 8.81 -14.31 0.16
C CYS A 143 7.39 -14.00 0.62
N LYS A 144 7.07 -12.71 0.79
CA LYS A 144 5.74 -12.24 1.21
C LYS A 144 5.22 -11.13 0.29
N GLY A 145 3.93 -11.13 0.01
CA GLY A 145 3.26 -10.04 -0.71
C GLY A 145 2.71 -10.43 -2.08
N LYS A 146 1.50 -9.93 -2.38
CA LYS A 146 0.71 -10.36 -3.57
C LYS A 146 1.03 -9.57 -4.84
N ARG A 147 1.42 -8.30 -4.72
CA ARG A 147 1.63 -7.37 -5.84
C ARG A 147 3.09 -6.96 -5.98
N ALA A 148 3.67 -6.52 -4.88
CA ALA A 148 5.10 -6.34 -4.72
C ALA A 148 5.58 -7.39 -3.72
N ILE A 149 6.61 -8.15 -4.09
CA ILE A 149 7.17 -9.20 -3.25
C ILE A 149 8.24 -8.57 -2.35
N ARG A 150 8.11 -8.81 -1.04
CA ARG A 150 9.14 -8.55 -0.03
C ARG A 150 9.94 -9.83 0.15
N ILE A 151 11.25 -9.68 0.13
CA ILE A 151 12.18 -10.78 0.40
C ILE A 151 12.92 -10.45 1.68
N LYS A 152 12.99 -11.43 2.58
CA LYS A 152 13.81 -11.34 3.78
C LYS A 152 14.68 -12.59 3.87
N GLN A 153 15.98 -12.41 4.03
CA GLN A 153 16.87 -13.52 4.33
C GLN A 153 16.59 -14.01 5.77
N VAL A 154 16.47 -15.31 5.92
CA VAL A 154 16.25 -16.00 7.20
C VAL A 154 17.35 -17.03 7.42
N PRO A 155 17.60 -17.49 8.65
CA PRO A 155 18.60 -18.52 8.89
C PRO A 155 18.29 -19.76 8.05
N PHE A 156 19.31 -20.32 7.39
CA PHE A 156 19.20 -21.60 6.68
C PHE A 156 19.05 -22.74 7.71
N ALA A 157 17.83 -22.93 8.18
CA ALA A 157 17.49 -23.89 9.22
C ALA A 157 16.05 -24.35 9.02
N ARG A 158 15.77 -25.63 9.36
CA ARG A 158 14.42 -26.20 9.28
C ARG A 158 13.41 -25.41 10.13
N SER A 159 13.85 -24.85 11.25
CA SER A 159 13.04 -24.02 12.15
C SER A 159 12.54 -22.71 11.52
N SER A 160 13.14 -22.28 10.42
CA SER A 160 12.70 -21.10 9.65
C SER A 160 11.51 -21.42 8.74
N LEU A 161 11.36 -22.68 8.30
CA LEU A 161 10.27 -23.11 7.42
C LEU A 161 8.94 -23.19 8.18
N ASN A 162 7.84 -22.87 7.48
CA ASN A 162 6.49 -23.02 8.00
C ASN A 162 5.49 -23.36 6.89
N HIS A 163 4.27 -23.72 7.28
CA HIS A 163 3.21 -24.12 6.35
C HIS A 163 2.52 -22.95 5.64
N ASP A 164 2.78 -21.69 6.02
CA ASP A 164 2.00 -20.53 5.60
C ASP A 164 2.69 -19.67 4.54
N ASP A 165 4.02 -19.70 4.49
CA ASP A 165 4.81 -18.80 3.66
C ASP A 165 5.50 -19.54 2.48
N VAL A 166 5.98 -18.78 1.50
CA VAL A 166 6.82 -19.30 0.41
C VAL A 166 8.28 -19.02 0.73
N PHE A 167 9.14 -20.02 0.55
CA PHE A 167 10.57 -19.92 0.78
C PHE A 167 11.36 -20.18 -0.49
N ILE A 168 12.49 -19.49 -0.63
CA ILE A 168 13.47 -19.73 -1.69
C ILE A 168 14.78 -20.13 -1.03
N LEU A 169 15.23 -21.36 -1.28
CA LEU A 169 16.55 -21.83 -0.87
C LEU A 169 17.49 -21.73 -2.07
N ASP A 170 18.39 -20.77 -2.00
CA ASP A 170 19.43 -20.52 -3.01
C ASP A 170 20.69 -21.31 -2.63
N THR A 171 21.00 -22.34 -3.41
CA THR A 171 22.21 -23.16 -3.28
C THR A 171 23.06 -23.05 -4.54
N GLU A 172 24.35 -23.42 -4.46
CA GLU A 172 25.32 -23.18 -5.54
C GLU A 172 24.90 -23.79 -6.89
N ASN A 173 24.23 -24.95 -6.86
CA ASN A 173 23.89 -25.70 -8.07
C ASN A 173 22.40 -25.69 -8.42
N LYS A 174 21.54 -25.37 -7.45
CA LYS A 174 20.08 -25.51 -7.59
C LYS A 174 19.33 -24.57 -6.67
N ILE A 175 18.30 -23.91 -7.20
CA ILE A 175 17.41 -23.06 -6.42
C ILE A 175 16.10 -23.80 -6.17
N TYR A 176 15.68 -23.89 -4.91
CA TYR A 176 14.43 -24.54 -4.53
C TYR A 176 13.39 -23.52 -4.11
N GLN A 177 12.19 -23.60 -4.69
CA GLN A 177 11.01 -22.94 -4.18
C GLN A 177 10.27 -23.91 -3.26
N PHE A 178 10.23 -23.64 -1.97
CA PHE A 178 9.39 -24.39 -1.04
C PHE A 178 8.06 -23.64 -0.82
N ASN A 179 6.95 -24.28 -1.17
CA ASN A 179 5.60 -23.74 -0.97
C ASN A 179 4.98 -24.35 0.28
N GLY A 180 4.81 -23.55 1.33
CA GLY A 180 3.99 -23.96 2.48
C GLY A 180 2.56 -24.31 2.04
N ALA A 181 1.93 -25.30 2.68
CA ALA A 181 0.62 -25.80 2.29
C ALA A 181 -0.46 -24.69 2.19
N ASN A 182 -0.42 -23.71 3.08
CA ASN A 182 -1.36 -22.59 3.19
C ASN A 182 -0.91 -21.32 2.44
N SER A 183 0.25 -21.35 1.77
CA SER A 183 0.80 -20.17 1.08
C SER A 183 -0.06 -19.73 -0.11
N ASN A 184 -0.08 -18.43 -0.39
CA ASN A 184 -0.94 -17.85 -1.42
C ASN A 184 -0.41 -18.13 -2.85
N ILE A 185 -1.30 -18.47 -3.78
CA ILE A 185 -0.94 -18.76 -5.19
C ILE A 185 -0.22 -17.58 -5.86
N GLN A 186 -0.62 -16.33 -5.58
CA GLN A 186 0.04 -15.15 -6.15
C GLN A 186 1.46 -14.98 -5.61
N GLU A 187 1.68 -15.28 -4.32
CA GLU A 187 3.02 -15.28 -3.72
C GLU A 187 3.89 -16.35 -4.35
N ARG A 188 3.38 -17.59 -4.51
CA ARG A 188 4.09 -18.67 -5.21
C ARG A 188 4.50 -18.29 -6.62
N ALA A 189 3.62 -17.63 -7.37
CA ALA A 189 3.92 -17.18 -8.72
C ALA A 189 4.97 -16.05 -8.74
N LYS A 190 4.89 -15.10 -7.81
CA LYS A 190 5.86 -14.01 -7.70
C LYS A 190 7.24 -14.47 -7.23
N SER A 191 7.32 -15.51 -6.40
CA SER A 191 8.59 -16.13 -6.02
C SER A 191 9.35 -16.70 -7.22
N LEU A 192 8.68 -17.13 -8.29
CA LEU A 192 9.36 -17.57 -9.51
C LEU A 192 10.08 -16.41 -10.23
N GLU A 193 9.51 -15.19 -10.21
CA GLU A 193 10.19 -14.00 -10.75
C GLU A 193 11.45 -13.67 -9.94
N VAL A 194 11.40 -13.87 -8.62
CA VAL A 194 12.56 -13.73 -7.73
C VAL A 194 13.64 -14.75 -8.05
N ILE A 195 13.26 -16.02 -8.22
CA ILE A 195 14.20 -17.11 -8.56
C ILE A 195 14.92 -16.80 -9.88
N GLN A 196 14.19 -16.31 -10.89
CA GLN A 196 14.80 -15.90 -12.15
C GLN A 196 15.82 -14.78 -11.94
N HIS A 197 15.51 -13.80 -11.09
CA HIS A 197 16.45 -12.73 -10.75
C HIS A 197 17.70 -13.25 -10.01
N LEU A 198 17.55 -14.16 -9.04
CA LEU A 198 18.69 -14.80 -8.35
C LEU A 198 19.56 -15.57 -9.34
N LYS A 199 18.93 -16.35 -10.24
CA LYS A 199 19.62 -17.12 -11.27
C LYS A 199 20.44 -16.22 -12.21
N GLU A 200 19.88 -15.11 -12.66
CA GLU A 200 20.60 -14.14 -13.50
C GLU A 200 21.74 -13.46 -12.75
N LYS A 201 21.50 -13.07 -11.50
CA LYS A 201 22.43 -12.25 -10.71
C LYS A 201 23.59 -13.04 -10.11
N TYR A 202 23.32 -14.22 -9.57
CA TYR A 202 24.27 -15.01 -8.77
C TYR A 202 24.73 -16.30 -9.46
N HIS A 203 24.01 -16.77 -10.49
CA HIS A 203 24.31 -18.04 -11.17
C HIS A 203 24.58 -17.90 -12.67
N GLY A 204 24.90 -16.69 -13.13
CA GLY A 204 25.21 -16.43 -14.55
C GLY A 204 24.10 -16.83 -15.53
N GLY A 205 22.84 -16.91 -15.05
CA GLY A 205 21.70 -17.34 -15.84
C GLY A 205 21.53 -18.87 -16.00
N VAL A 206 22.39 -19.69 -15.39
CA VAL A 206 22.38 -21.15 -15.52
C VAL A 206 22.39 -21.79 -14.13
N CYS A 207 21.21 -22.23 -13.69
CA CYS A 207 21.00 -22.93 -12.41
C CYS A 207 19.73 -23.75 -12.52
N ASP A 208 19.72 -24.94 -11.93
CA ASP A 208 18.54 -25.79 -11.87
C ASP A 208 17.52 -25.21 -10.90
N VAL A 209 16.23 -25.39 -11.18
CA VAL A 209 15.14 -24.89 -10.32
C VAL A 209 14.19 -26.03 -10.02
N ALA A 210 13.88 -26.20 -8.74
CA ALA A 210 12.91 -27.18 -8.26
C ALA A 210 11.80 -26.53 -7.44
N ILE A 211 10.57 -27.02 -7.58
CA ILE A 211 9.43 -26.61 -6.78
C ILE A 211 9.08 -27.76 -5.83
N VAL A 212 9.11 -27.48 -4.54
CA VAL A 212 8.81 -28.43 -3.47
C VAL A 212 7.55 -27.95 -2.77
N ASP A 213 6.48 -28.74 -2.83
CA ASP A 213 5.26 -28.44 -2.09
C ASP A 213 5.28 -29.18 -0.75
N ASP A 214 4.92 -28.45 0.31
CA ASP A 214 4.69 -29.00 1.63
C ASP A 214 3.67 -30.14 1.63
N GLY A 215 3.99 -31.23 2.33
CA GLY A 215 3.18 -32.45 2.36
C GLY A 215 3.36 -33.39 1.17
N LYS A 216 4.10 -33.02 0.11
CA LYS A 216 4.50 -33.98 -0.93
C LYS A 216 5.71 -34.81 -0.47
N LEU A 217 5.53 -36.14 -0.50
CA LEU A 217 6.48 -37.12 0.01
C LEU A 217 7.85 -37.06 -0.70
N GLN A 218 8.87 -37.58 -0.01
CA GLN A 218 10.25 -37.80 -0.50
C GLN A 218 10.37 -38.63 -1.80
N ALA A 219 9.26 -39.14 -2.36
CA ALA A 219 9.29 -39.97 -3.57
C ALA A 219 9.63 -39.16 -4.84
N GLU A 220 9.43 -37.84 -4.82
CA GLU A 220 9.90 -36.93 -5.87
C GLU A 220 11.38 -36.59 -5.62
N SER A 221 12.26 -36.80 -6.62
CA SER A 221 13.73 -36.62 -6.48
C SER A 221 14.09 -35.28 -5.85
N ASP A 222 13.49 -34.19 -6.35
CA ASP A 222 13.74 -32.83 -5.91
C ASP A 222 13.33 -32.58 -4.45
N SER A 223 12.21 -33.17 -4.01
CA SER A 223 11.75 -33.08 -2.62
C SER A 223 12.72 -33.82 -1.69
N GLY A 224 13.17 -35.02 -2.09
CA GLY A 224 14.19 -35.78 -1.37
C GLY A 224 15.49 -34.99 -1.19
N GLU A 225 16.03 -34.44 -2.28
CA GLU A 225 17.24 -33.60 -2.29
C GLU A 225 17.09 -32.38 -1.36
N PHE A 226 15.97 -31.66 -1.46
CA PHE A 226 15.67 -30.52 -0.60
C PHE A 226 15.70 -30.89 0.89
N TRP A 227 15.02 -31.97 1.29
CA TRP A 227 14.98 -32.37 2.69
C TRP A 227 16.34 -32.86 3.20
N VAL A 228 17.16 -33.50 2.36
CA VAL A 228 18.54 -33.89 2.72
C VAL A 228 19.38 -32.68 3.10
N LEU A 229 19.22 -31.53 2.43
CA LEU A 229 19.92 -30.28 2.78
C LEU A 229 19.61 -29.81 4.21
N PHE A 230 18.44 -30.14 4.75
CA PHE A 230 18.06 -29.85 6.15
C PHE A 230 18.40 -31.01 7.13
N GLY A 231 19.06 -32.06 6.68
CA GLY A 231 19.37 -33.25 7.48
C GLY A 231 18.27 -34.33 7.48
N GLY A 232 17.42 -34.35 6.45
CA GLY A 232 16.34 -35.32 6.25
C GLY A 232 14.93 -34.77 6.49
N PHE A 233 13.92 -35.57 6.13
CA PHE A 233 12.53 -35.21 6.35
C PHE A 233 12.19 -35.27 7.84
N ALA A 234 11.65 -34.17 8.36
CA ALA A 234 11.12 -34.08 9.71
C ALA A 234 10.01 -33.02 9.74
N PRO A 235 9.07 -33.09 10.71
CA PRO A 235 8.01 -32.10 10.83
C PRO A 235 8.55 -30.66 10.90
N ILE A 236 7.93 -29.75 10.16
CA ILE A 236 8.16 -28.32 10.27
C ILE A 236 7.27 -27.72 11.35
N GLY A 237 7.72 -26.62 11.97
CA GLY A 237 7.02 -26.00 13.08
C GLY A 237 5.82 -25.17 12.64
N LYS A 238 4.92 -24.88 13.59
CA LYS A 238 3.98 -23.77 13.40
C LYS A 238 4.76 -22.47 13.28
N LYS A 239 4.28 -21.57 12.42
CA LYS A 239 4.86 -20.23 12.27
C LYS A 239 4.91 -19.54 13.63
N THR A 240 6.11 -19.11 14.03
CA THR A 240 6.26 -18.22 15.19
C THR A 240 5.76 -16.84 14.78
N VAL A 241 4.78 -16.30 15.52
CA VAL A 241 4.32 -14.92 15.30
C VAL A 241 5.49 -13.99 15.50
N SER A 242 5.86 -13.26 14.45
CA SER A 242 6.90 -12.24 14.49
C SER A 242 6.28 -10.84 14.48
N ASP A 243 7.08 -9.83 14.82
CA ASP A 243 6.68 -8.42 14.67
C ASP A 243 6.22 -8.08 13.24
N ASP A 244 6.68 -8.85 12.24
CA ASP A 244 6.30 -8.71 10.83
C ASP A 244 4.88 -9.20 10.52
N ASP A 245 4.30 -10.02 11.40
CA ASP A 245 2.96 -10.60 11.24
C ASP A 245 1.90 -9.82 12.04
N VAL A 246 2.30 -8.79 12.78
CA VAL A 246 1.38 -7.91 13.52
C VAL A 246 0.67 -6.98 12.54
N VAL A 247 -0.60 -7.28 12.26
CA VAL A 247 -1.51 -6.33 11.61
C VAL A 247 -1.85 -5.26 12.64
N LEU A 248 -1.26 -4.08 12.50
CA LEU A 248 -1.62 -2.95 13.34
C LEU A 248 -3.07 -2.53 13.05
N GLU A 249 -3.88 -2.47 14.09
CA GLU A 249 -5.24 -1.93 13.98
C GLU A 249 -5.17 -0.42 13.73
N THR A 250 -6.07 0.07 12.87
CA THR A 250 -6.25 1.51 12.71
C THR A 250 -6.96 2.03 13.95
N THR A 251 -6.39 3.02 14.62
CA THR A 251 -7.02 3.67 15.77
C THR A 251 -7.73 4.94 15.34
N ALA A 252 -8.61 5.46 16.21
CA ALA A 252 -9.15 6.80 16.04
C ALA A 252 -7.99 7.81 15.85
N PRO A 253 -8.08 8.73 14.87
CA PRO A 253 -7.01 9.68 14.61
C PRO A 253 -6.76 10.61 15.81
N LYS A 254 -5.50 10.76 16.20
CA LYS A 254 -5.02 11.71 17.21
C LYS A 254 -4.20 12.80 16.53
N LEU A 255 -4.60 14.05 16.71
CA LEU A 255 -3.89 15.19 16.13
C LEU A 255 -2.90 15.79 17.14
N TYR A 256 -1.71 16.10 16.65
CA TYR A 256 -0.69 16.83 17.38
C TYR A 256 -0.25 18.03 16.56
N SER A 257 -0.19 19.22 17.15
CA SER A 257 0.50 20.36 16.57
C SER A 257 2.00 20.24 16.85
N ILE A 258 2.83 20.71 15.92
CA ILE A 258 4.28 20.71 16.06
C ILE A 258 4.76 22.16 16.09
N ASN A 259 5.26 22.60 17.25
CA ASN A 259 5.80 23.95 17.44
C ASN A 259 7.22 23.82 18.02
N ASP A 260 8.19 24.49 17.39
CA ASP A 260 9.60 24.48 17.83
C ASP A 260 10.21 23.07 18.07
N GLY A 261 9.74 22.08 17.31
CA GLY A 261 10.19 20.68 17.44
C GLY A 261 9.51 19.88 18.56
N GLU A 262 8.49 20.42 19.22
CA GLU A 262 7.72 19.73 20.24
C GLU A 262 6.32 19.37 19.73
N LEU A 263 5.88 18.14 20.04
CA LEU A 263 4.53 17.67 19.72
C LEU A 263 3.58 17.96 20.88
N LYS A 264 2.51 18.69 20.58
CA LYS A 264 1.44 18.97 21.54
C LYS A 264 0.15 18.34 21.07
N PHE A 265 -0.48 17.52 21.91
CA PHE A 265 -1.77 16.91 21.60
C PHE A 265 -2.87 17.97 21.51
N GLU A 266 -3.68 17.90 20.45
CA GLU A 266 -4.80 18.79 20.19
C GLU A 266 -6.11 18.00 20.35
N ASP A 267 -6.81 18.24 21.46
CA ASP A 267 -8.11 17.62 21.74
C ASP A 267 -9.25 18.42 21.10
N ILE A 268 -9.29 18.39 19.76
CA ILE A 268 -10.25 19.14 18.95
C ILE A 268 -10.79 18.30 17.79
N PRO A 269 -12.03 18.57 17.31
CA PRO A 269 -12.59 17.87 16.16
C PRO A 269 -11.70 18.00 14.91
N LEU A 270 -11.48 16.86 14.24
CA LEU A 270 -10.59 16.78 13.10
C LEU A 270 -11.24 17.34 11.83
N THR A 271 -11.10 18.65 11.65
CA THR A 271 -11.57 19.37 10.46
C THR A 271 -10.40 19.97 9.68
N LYS A 272 -10.59 20.19 8.37
CA LYS A 272 -9.55 20.82 7.52
C LYS A 272 -9.15 22.22 8.00
N ALA A 273 -10.00 22.93 8.72
CA ALA A 273 -9.73 24.28 9.23
C ALA A 273 -8.65 24.31 10.32
N VAL A 274 -8.45 23.20 11.04
CA VAL A 274 -7.42 23.07 12.09
C VAL A 274 -6.00 23.08 11.51
N LEU A 275 -5.84 22.65 10.26
CA LEU A 275 -4.55 22.57 9.60
C LEU A 275 -4.09 23.95 9.12
N GLU A 276 -3.47 24.72 10.01
CA GLU A 276 -2.94 26.06 9.75
C GLU A 276 -1.78 26.03 8.73
N ASN A 277 -1.85 26.86 7.69
CA ASN A 277 -0.88 26.86 6.60
C ASN A 277 0.56 27.29 6.98
N THR A 278 0.75 27.81 8.19
CA THR A 278 2.02 28.23 8.79
C THR A 278 2.62 27.20 9.75
N ARG A 279 1.95 26.06 9.97
CA ARG A 279 2.35 25.06 10.97
C ARG A 279 2.51 23.66 10.38
N CYS A 280 3.14 22.80 11.17
CA CYS A 280 3.22 21.36 10.92
C CYS A 280 2.36 20.62 11.95
N PHE A 281 1.77 19.50 11.54
CA PHE A 281 0.92 18.66 12.39
C PHE A 281 1.28 17.19 12.18
N LEU A 282 1.16 16.40 13.24
CA LEU A 282 1.20 14.94 13.17
C LEU A 282 -0.21 14.40 13.39
N LEU A 283 -0.71 13.59 12.47
CA LEU A 283 -1.95 12.83 12.60
C LEU A 283 -1.61 11.35 12.82
N ASP A 284 -1.82 10.84 14.01
CA ASP A 284 -1.54 9.46 14.41
C ASP A 284 -2.82 8.61 14.37
N CYS A 285 -2.86 7.65 13.46
CA CYS A 285 -3.97 6.71 13.28
C CYS A 285 -3.58 5.27 13.67
N GLY A 286 -2.57 5.10 14.54
CA GLY A 286 -2.09 3.78 14.96
C GLY A 286 -1.15 3.16 13.93
N ALA A 287 -1.70 2.41 12.98
CA ALA A 287 -0.95 1.75 11.90
C ALA A 287 -0.33 2.72 10.89
N GLU A 288 -0.95 3.89 10.72
CA GLU A 288 -0.53 4.93 9.79
C GLU A 288 -0.41 6.26 10.52
N MET A 289 0.65 7.00 10.21
CA MET A 289 0.93 8.32 10.74
C MET A 289 1.18 9.28 9.58
N PHE A 290 0.61 10.47 9.65
CA PHE A 290 0.77 11.49 8.62
C PHE A 290 1.36 12.77 9.21
N VAL A 291 2.45 13.24 8.62
CA VAL A 291 2.99 14.57 8.92
C VAL A 291 2.43 15.54 7.90
N TRP A 292 1.54 16.43 8.31
CA TRP A 292 1.01 17.46 7.43
C TRP A 292 1.83 18.74 7.60
N VAL A 293 2.27 19.32 6.49
CA VAL A 293 3.13 20.51 6.46
C VAL A 293 2.41 21.65 5.75
N GLY A 294 2.16 22.74 6.47
CA GLY A 294 1.60 23.96 5.93
C GLY A 294 2.51 24.60 4.88
N ARG A 295 1.95 25.14 3.79
CA ARG A 295 2.74 25.62 2.64
C ARG A 295 3.66 26.80 2.97
N VAL A 296 3.33 27.58 4.01
CA VAL A 296 4.03 28.82 4.41
C VAL A 296 5.13 28.55 5.46
N THR A 297 5.22 27.33 5.98
CA THR A 297 6.28 26.92 6.93
C THR A 297 7.68 27.12 6.35
N GLN A 298 8.65 27.54 7.18
CA GLN A 298 10.04 27.70 6.76
C GLN A 298 10.77 26.35 6.69
N LEU A 299 11.88 26.30 5.96
CA LEU A 299 12.65 25.06 5.79
C LEU A 299 13.10 24.48 7.14
N GLU A 300 13.55 25.32 8.06
CA GLU A 300 14.02 24.88 9.38
C GLU A 300 12.89 24.33 10.25
N ASP A 301 11.68 24.91 10.19
CA ASP A 301 10.50 24.38 10.88
C ASP A 301 10.11 22.99 10.36
N ARG A 302 10.21 22.77 9.05
CA ARG A 302 9.93 21.47 8.42
C ARG A 302 10.93 20.40 8.85
N LYS A 303 12.22 20.77 8.93
CA LYS A 303 13.29 19.90 9.44
C LYS A 303 13.08 19.58 10.91
N ALA A 304 12.76 20.58 11.74
CA ALA A 304 12.45 20.41 13.15
C ALA A 304 11.24 19.49 13.34
N ALA A 305 10.19 19.65 12.54
CA ALA A 305 9.01 18.78 12.59
C ALA A 305 9.33 17.33 12.22
N THR A 306 10.13 17.12 11.17
CA THR A 306 10.56 15.78 10.76
C THR A 306 11.35 15.10 11.88
N LYS A 307 12.29 15.83 12.50
CA LYS A 307 13.08 15.34 13.64
C LYS A 307 12.18 14.99 14.84
N ALA A 308 11.25 15.88 15.19
CA ALA A 308 10.31 15.67 16.29
C ALA A 308 9.48 14.41 16.10
N VAL A 309 9.04 14.13 14.87
CA VAL A 309 8.26 12.92 14.55
C VAL A 309 9.11 11.66 14.66
N GLU A 310 10.36 11.65 14.18
CA GLU A 310 11.27 10.50 14.38
C GLU A 310 11.51 10.23 15.87
N GLU A 311 11.75 11.28 16.67
CA GLU A 311 11.91 11.16 18.13
C GLU A 311 10.63 10.65 18.80
N PHE A 312 9.46 11.12 18.36
CA PHE A 312 8.17 10.63 18.86
C PHE A 312 7.98 9.14 18.57
N ILE A 313 8.29 8.67 17.36
CA ILE A 313 8.19 7.26 16.97
C ILE A 313 9.05 6.39 17.89
N ILE A 314 10.29 6.81 18.13
CA ILE A 314 11.24 6.10 19.01
C ILE A 314 10.74 6.10 20.46
N ASN A 315 10.38 7.27 20.99
CA ASN A 315 9.95 7.43 22.38
C ASN A 315 8.65 6.69 22.70
N GLN A 316 7.70 6.68 21.76
CA GLN A 316 6.45 5.93 21.87
C GLN A 316 6.61 4.45 21.53
N LYS A 317 7.83 4.00 21.20
CA LYS A 317 8.15 2.61 20.81
C LYS A 317 7.20 2.08 19.74
N ARG A 318 6.95 2.91 18.73
CA ARG A 318 6.04 2.55 17.65
C ARG A 318 6.56 1.31 16.92
N PRO A 319 5.69 0.34 16.57
CA PRO A 319 6.11 -0.83 15.82
C PRO A 319 6.73 -0.45 14.48
N LYS A 320 7.72 -1.22 13.99
CA LYS A 320 8.39 -0.97 12.70
C LYS A 320 7.44 -1.04 11.49
N THR A 321 6.32 -1.71 11.64
CA THR A 321 5.22 -1.78 10.66
C THR A 321 4.44 -0.46 10.53
N THR A 322 4.63 0.51 11.44
CA THR A 322 3.96 1.82 11.40
C THR A 322 4.41 2.61 10.18
N ARG A 323 3.45 2.98 9.32
CA ARG A 323 3.74 3.75 8.11
C ARG A 323 3.75 5.24 8.41
N VAL A 324 4.76 5.96 7.93
CA VAL A 324 4.86 7.41 8.09
C VAL A 324 4.91 8.06 6.73
N THR A 325 3.98 8.98 6.47
CA THR A 325 3.90 9.73 5.22
C THR A 325 3.82 11.21 5.52
N GLN A 326 4.74 12.01 4.98
CA GLN A 326 4.68 13.46 5.03
C GLN A 326 4.00 14.01 3.78
N VAL A 327 3.02 14.88 3.98
CA VAL A 327 2.25 15.54 2.93
C VAL A 327 2.33 17.05 3.09
N ILE A 328 2.50 17.76 1.98
CA ILE A 328 2.42 19.23 1.95
C ILE A 328 1.00 19.67 1.61
N GLN A 329 0.57 20.76 2.22
CA GLN A 329 -0.69 21.41 1.94
C GLN A 329 -0.99 21.56 0.44
N GLY A 330 -2.11 21.00 0.01
CA GLY A 330 -2.58 20.96 -1.38
C GLY A 330 -2.12 19.73 -2.18
N TYR A 331 -1.22 18.90 -1.64
CA TYR A 331 -0.78 17.63 -2.22
C TYR A 331 -1.18 16.44 -1.34
N GLU A 332 -2.22 16.60 -0.51
CA GLU A 332 -2.64 15.55 0.41
C GLU A 332 -3.27 14.37 -0.34
N SER A 333 -2.88 13.16 0.06
CA SER A 333 -3.36 11.90 -0.51
C SER A 333 -4.82 11.62 -0.12
N HIS A 334 -5.48 10.73 -0.85
CA HIS A 334 -6.80 10.25 -0.45
C HIS A 334 -6.79 9.57 0.92
N ALA A 335 -5.74 8.81 1.22
CA ALA A 335 -5.56 8.15 2.51
C ALA A 335 -5.56 9.17 3.67
N PHE A 336 -4.85 10.28 3.53
CA PHE A 336 -4.88 11.37 4.51
C PHE A 336 -6.26 12.02 4.64
N LYS A 337 -6.84 12.44 3.51
CA LYS A 337 -8.14 13.14 3.49
C LYS A 337 -9.27 12.32 4.09
N SER A 338 -9.23 10.99 3.90
CA SER A 338 -10.22 10.06 4.43
C SER A 338 -10.26 9.96 5.96
N LYS A 339 -9.24 10.48 6.66
CA LYS A 339 -9.21 10.49 8.13
C LYS A 339 -10.04 11.62 8.74
N PHE A 340 -10.45 12.61 7.95
CA PHE A 340 -11.23 13.77 8.38
C PHE A 340 -12.73 13.51 8.18
N GLU A 341 -13.58 14.07 9.05
CA GLU A 341 -15.04 13.93 8.94
C GLU A 341 -15.58 14.48 7.61
N SER A 342 -15.03 15.61 7.17
CA SER A 342 -15.30 16.19 5.87
C SER A 342 -14.06 16.89 5.33
N TRP A 343 -13.79 16.67 4.04
CA TRP A 343 -12.73 17.37 3.33
C TRP A 343 -13.36 18.20 2.21
N PRO A 344 -13.22 19.55 2.24
CA PRO A 344 -13.81 20.39 1.20
C PRO A 344 -13.36 19.96 -0.19
N ALA A 345 -14.33 19.75 -1.09
CA ALA A 345 -14.07 19.59 -2.51
C ALA A 345 -13.44 20.89 -3.01
N GLY A 346 -12.11 20.91 -3.14
CA GLY A 346 -11.40 22.09 -3.62
C GLY A 346 -11.87 22.46 -5.02
N THR A 347 -12.00 23.76 -5.30
CA THR A 347 -11.95 24.25 -6.68
C THR A 347 -10.63 23.78 -7.28
N ALA A 348 -10.69 22.97 -8.34
CA ALA A 348 -9.53 22.35 -8.96
C ALA A 348 -8.54 23.40 -9.48
N THR A 349 -7.61 23.81 -8.63
CA THR A 349 -6.38 24.50 -9.02
C THR A 349 -5.22 23.73 -8.39
N GLY A 350 -4.76 22.71 -9.11
CA GLY A 350 -3.60 21.88 -8.74
C GLY A 350 -3.96 20.40 -8.59
N ASN A 351 -3.89 19.69 -9.71
CA ASN A 351 -3.88 18.23 -9.90
C ASN A 351 -4.18 17.36 -8.66
N SER A 352 -5.46 17.01 -8.52
CA SER A 352 -5.87 15.91 -7.65
C SER A 352 -5.25 14.60 -8.15
N GLY A 353 -4.55 13.88 -7.25
CA GLY A 353 -4.21 12.46 -7.40
C GLY A 353 -5.43 11.51 -7.52
N ALA A 354 -6.62 12.04 -7.82
CA ALA A 354 -7.83 11.30 -8.12
C ALA A 354 -7.65 10.42 -9.39
N GLU A 355 -6.75 10.79 -10.31
CA GLU A 355 -6.46 9.96 -11.48
C GLU A 355 -5.71 8.66 -11.13
N ASP A 356 -4.90 8.63 -10.06
CA ASP A 356 -4.04 7.48 -9.76
C ASP A 356 -4.83 6.26 -9.24
N GLY A 357 -6.01 6.51 -8.65
CA GLY A 357 -7.01 5.49 -8.33
C GLY A 357 -7.89 5.11 -9.53
N ARG A 358 -8.38 6.11 -10.29
CA ARG A 358 -9.24 5.89 -11.46
C ARG A 358 -8.55 5.12 -12.58
N GLY A 359 -7.26 5.37 -12.83
CA GLY A 359 -6.48 4.66 -13.85
C GLY A 359 -6.29 3.17 -13.50
N LYS A 360 -6.10 2.85 -12.22
CA LYS A 360 -5.99 1.47 -11.73
C LYS A 360 -7.32 0.73 -11.80
N VAL A 361 -8.43 1.40 -11.46
CA VAL A 361 -9.80 0.85 -11.61
C VAL A 361 -10.14 0.63 -13.08
N ALA A 362 -9.83 1.58 -13.97
CA ALA A 362 -10.05 1.45 -15.41
C ALA A 362 -9.20 0.33 -16.05
N ALA A 363 -7.96 0.13 -15.58
CA ALA A 363 -7.13 -0.99 -16.03
C ALA A 363 -7.65 -2.35 -15.53
N LEU A 364 -8.17 -2.41 -14.29
CA LEU A 364 -8.84 -3.59 -13.73
C LEU A 364 -10.10 -3.98 -14.52
N LEU A 365 -10.92 -3.00 -14.91
CA LEU A 365 -12.12 -3.22 -15.74
C LEU A 365 -11.77 -3.73 -17.14
N LYS A 366 -10.65 -3.28 -17.72
CA LYS A 366 -10.12 -3.81 -18.99
C LYS A 366 -9.61 -5.25 -18.86
N GLN A 367 -8.95 -5.60 -17.76
CA GLN A 367 -8.51 -6.98 -17.51
C GLN A 367 -9.68 -7.95 -17.30
N GLN A 368 -10.85 -7.46 -16.90
CA GLN A 368 -12.09 -8.24 -16.77
C GLN A 368 -12.90 -8.34 -18.08
N GLY A 369 -12.37 -7.88 -19.22
CA GLY A 369 -12.99 -8.10 -20.54
C GLY A 369 -14.07 -7.10 -20.95
N VAL A 370 -14.18 -5.94 -20.27
CA VAL A 370 -15.07 -4.86 -20.72
C VAL A 370 -14.39 -4.08 -21.85
N ASP A 371 -14.77 -4.36 -23.10
CA ASP A 371 -14.22 -3.71 -24.30
C ASP A 371 -14.99 -2.42 -24.61
N VAL A 372 -14.38 -1.25 -24.34
CA VAL A 372 -14.94 0.06 -24.73
C VAL A 372 -14.43 0.40 -26.13
N LYS A 373 -15.10 -0.11 -27.16
CA LYS A 373 -14.91 0.34 -28.54
C LYS A 373 -16.24 0.72 -29.17
N GLY A 374 -16.47 2.03 -29.30
CA GLY A 374 -17.50 2.58 -30.17
C GLY A 374 -18.08 3.92 -29.72
N ALA A 375 -17.33 5.03 -29.85
CA ALA A 375 -17.93 6.36 -29.93
C ALA A 375 -16.98 7.35 -30.67
N PRO A 376 -17.52 8.27 -31.49
CA PRO A 376 -16.74 9.11 -32.41
C PRO A 376 -16.10 10.32 -31.72
N LYS A 377 -15.12 10.92 -32.39
CA LYS A 377 -14.38 12.12 -31.98
C LYS A 377 -15.30 13.35 -31.91
N SER A 378 -15.73 13.75 -30.71
CA SER A 378 -15.98 15.15 -30.32
C SER A 378 -16.09 15.25 -28.81
N SER A 379 -15.09 15.88 -28.19
CA SER A 379 -14.99 16.07 -26.74
C SER A 379 -15.84 17.25 -26.27
N THR A 380 -16.97 16.95 -25.63
CA THR A 380 -17.61 17.82 -24.64
C THR A 380 -17.29 17.24 -23.25
N PRO A 381 -17.05 18.05 -22.21
CA PRO A 381 -16.68 17.55 -20.89
C PRO A 381 -17.87 16.79 -20.31
N VAL A 382 -17.72 15.47 -20.12
CA VAL A 382 -18.69 14.66 -19.40
C VAL A 382 -18.56 15.03 -17.94
N ASN A 383 -19.56 15.74 -17.44
CA ASN A 383 -19.83 15.93 -16.02
C ASN A 383 -19.81 14.55 -15.35
N GLU A 384 -19.23 14.43 -14.16
CA GLU A 384 -19.20 13.18 -13.39
C GLU A 384 -20.63 12.79 -12.98
N GLU A 385 -21.37 12.17 -13.89
CA GLU A 385 -22.49 11.34 -13.50
C GLU A 385 -21.92 9.98 -13.09
N VAL A 386 -22.27 9.58 -11.87
CA VAL A 386 -22.30 8.18 -11.41
C VAL A 386 -22.64 7.31 -12.63
N PRO A 387 -21.93 6.20 -12.91
CA PRO A 387 -22.29 5.34 -14.03
C PRO A 387 -23.80 5.12 -13.97
N PRO A 388 -24.55 5.25 -15.07
CA PRO A 388 -25.96 4.91 -15.07
C PRO A 388 -26.03 3.40 -14.83
N LEU A 389 -25.94 3.02 -13.54
CA LEU A 389 -26.35 1.75 -13.06
C LEU A 389 -27.79 1.68 -13.52
N LEU A 390 -28.07 0.68 -14.35
CA LEU A 390 -29.39 0.33 -14.83
C LEU A 390 -29.80 1.14 -16.09
N GLU A 391 -29.17 0.85 -17.24
CA GLU A 391 -29.87 1.04 -18.52
C GLU A 391 -31.22 0.31 -18.44
N GLY A 392 -32.31 1.06 -18.66
CA GLY A 392 -33.68 0.65 -18.35
C GLY A 392 -34.06 -0.66 -19.03
N GLY A 393 -34.19 -1.73 -18.24
CA GLY A 393 -34.58 -3.05 -18.74
C GLY A 393 -34.54 -4.20 -17.72
N GLY A 394 -34.00 -4.00 -16.52
CA GLY A 394 -33.98 -5.02 -15.48
C GLY A 394 -35.24 -5.04 -14.60
N ARG A 395 -35.43 -6.18 -13.91
CA ARG A 395 -36.52 -6.40 -12.95
C ARG A 395 -36.05 -6.01 -11.56
N LEU A 396 -36.78 -5.08 -10.93
CA LEU A 396 -36.56 -4.66 -9.54
C LEU A 396 -37.59 -5.31 -8.62
N GLU A 397 -37.11 -5.93 -7.55
CA GLU A 397 -37.92 -6.48 -6.47
C GLU A 397 -37.40 -5.94 -5.13
N VAL A 398 -38.29 -5.35 -4.35
CA VAL A 398 -37.97 -4.73 -3.06
C VAL A 398 -38.81 -5.38 -1.97
N TRP A 399 -38.21 -5.65 -0.82
CA TRP A 399 -38.91 -6.15 0.36
C TRP A 399 -38.55 -5.32 1.58
N CYS A 400 -39.55 -4.97 2.40
CA CYS A 400 -39.37 -4.41 3.73
C CYS A 400 -39.36 -5.54 4.75
N ILE A 401 -38.55 -5.34 5.78
CA ILE A 401 -38.38 -6.21 6.92
C ILE A 401 -38.93 -5.47 8.12
N ASP A 402 -40.02 -6.00 8.67
CA ASP A 402 -40.73 -5.46 9.82
C ASP A 402 -41.15 -6.63 10.72
N GLY A 403 -40.67 -6.63 11.97
CA GLY A 403 -41.18 -7.49 13.03
C GLY A 403 -41.09 -8.98 12.70
N ASN A 404 -39.95 -9.40 12.14
CA ASN A 404 -39.68 -10.78 11.71
C ASN A 404 -40.51 -11.25 10.48
N THR A 405 -41.06 -10.32 9.69
CA THR A 405 -41.76 -10.62 8.44
C THR A 405 -41.15 -9.89 7.25
N ARG A 406 -41.02 -10.61 6.12
CA ARG A 406 -40.60 -10.04 4.82
C ARG A 406 -41.84 -9.73 4.00
N SER A 407 -42.10 -8.46 3.75
CA SER A 407 -43.23 -8.01 2.92
C SER A 407 -42.72 -7.41 1.60
N PRO A 408 -43.25 -7.83 0.43
CA PRO A 408 -42.90 -7.20 -0.83
C PRO A 408 -43.44 -5.78 -0.89
N LEU A 409 -42.61 -4.83 -1.34
CA LEU A 409 -43.02 -3.45 -1.53
C LEU A 409 -43.87 -3.31 -2.81
N PRO A 410 -44.99 -2.57 -2.77
CA PRO A 410 -45.70 -2.16 -3.97
C PRO A 410 -44.80 -1.40 -4.93
N LYS A 411 -45.02 -1.55 -6.24
CA LYS A 411 -44.18 -0.89 -7.26
C LYS A 411 -44.23 0.64 -7.16
N GLU A 412 -45.36 1.22 -6.74
CA GLU A 412 -45.49 2.66 -6.48
C GLU A 412 -44.66 3.19 -5.30
N ASP A 413 -44.17 2.29 -4.45
CA ASP A 413 -43.34 2.62 -3.28
C ASP A 413 -41.86 2.25 -3.47
N ASN A 414 -41.50 1.70 -4.63
CA ASN A 414 -40.10 1.51 -4.99
C ASN A 414 -39.36 2.86 -4.95
N GLY A 415 -38.29 2.93 -4.16
CA GLY A 415 -37.52 4.17 -3.94
C GLY A 415 -37.85 4.88 -2.62
N LYS A 416 -38.96 4.53 -1.96
CA LYS A 416 -39.32 5.07 -0.63
C LYS A 416 -38.78 4.13 0.46
N PHE A 417 -37.75 4.59 1.17
CA PHE A 417 -37.14 3.86 2.28
C PHE A 417 -37.29 4.67 3.58
N TYR A 418 -37.78 4.03 4.64
CA TYR A 418 -37.96 4.68 5.95
C TYR A 418 -36.82 4.32 6.89
N SER A 419 -36.33 5.31 7.65
CA SER A 419 -35.20 5.13 8.58
C SER A 419 -35.44 4.08 9.65
N GLY A 420 -36.70 3.79 9.98
CA GLY A 420 -37.11 2.81 10.98
C GLY A 420 -37.09 1.35 10.52
N ASP A 421 -36.87 1.05 9.24
CA ASP A 421 -36.98 -0.32 8.73
C ASP A 421 -35.72 -0.81 8.03
N CYS A 422 -35.70 -2.08 7.67
CA CYS A 422 -34.68 -2.70 6.85
C CYS A 422 -35.27 -3.13 5.51
N TYR A 423 -34.51 -3.06 4.42
CA TYR A 423 -35.01 -3.41 3.08
C TYR A 423 -34.00 -4.26 2.32
N ILE A 424 -34.52 -5.22 1.56
CA ILE A 424 -33.74 -5.99 0.60
C ILE A 424 -34.19 -5.59 -0.80
N VAL A 425 -33.23 -5.25 -1.66
CA VAL A 425 -33.48 -4.89 -3.05
C VAL A 425 -32.73 -5.88 -3.94
N LEU A 426 -33.47 -6.65 -4.73
CA LEU A 426 -32.91 -7.49 -5.78
C LEU A 426 -33.22 -6.84 -7.13
N TYR A 427 -32.16 -6.52 -7.87
CA TYR A 427 -32.26 -6.08 -9.24
C TYR A 427 -31.66 -7.13 -10.16
N THR A 428 -32.45 -7.67 -11.08
CA THR A 428 -32.03 -8.64 -12.09
C THR A 428 -31.93 -7.97 -13.44
N TYR A 429 -30.79 -8.06 -14.10
CA TYR A 429 -30.57 -7.51 -15.44
C TYR A 429 -29.86 -8.51 -16.34
N HIS A 430 -29.92 -8.23 -17.64
CA HIS A 430 -29.23 -9.04 -18.64
C HIS A 430 -28.00 -8.26 -19.11
N SER A 431 -26.81 -8.83 -18.92
CA SER A 431 -25.61 -8.33 -19.60
C SER A 431 -25.58 -8.84 -21.05
N GLY A 432 -24.76 -8.24 -21.91
CA GLY A 432 -24.77 -8.41 -23.38
C GLY A 432 -24.77 -9.86 -23.91
N ASP A 433 -24.38 -10.83 -23.08
CA ASP A 433 -24.41 -12.27 -23.39
C ASP A 433 -25.73 -12.99 -23.02
N LYS A 434 -26.82 -12.25 -22.73
CA LYS A 434 -28.11 -12.80 -22.22
C LYS A 434 -28.00 -13.57 -20.90
N LYS A 435 -26.92 -13.38 -20.14
CA LYS A 435 -26.80 -13.93 -18.79
C LYS A 435 -27.54 -13.02 -17.82
N GLU A 436 -28.36 -13.63 -16.97
CA GLU A 436 -28.94 -12.93 -15.82
C GLU A 436 -27.82 -12.64 -14.81
N GLU A 437 -27.65 -11.35 -14.52
CA GLU A 437 -26.81 -10.83 -13.45
C GLU A 437 -27.71 -10.18 -12.40
N TYR A 438 -27.23 -10.17 -11.16
CA TYR A 438 -28.03 -9.79 -10.00
C TYR A 438 -27.27 -8.73 -9.18
N TYR A 439 -27.95 -7.64 -8.85
CA TYR A 439 -27.55 -6.73 -7.77
C TYR A 439 -28.43 -7.00 -6.57
N LEU A 440 -27.83 -7.43 -5.47
CA LEU A 440 -28.52 -7.64 -4.21
C LEU A 440 -28.05 -6.56 -3.24
N ASN A 441 -28.95 -5.66 -2.85
CA ASN A 441 -28.65 -4.65 -1.84
C ASN A 441 -29.40 -4.99 -0.56
N TYR A 442 -28.71 -4.83 0.56
CA TYR A 442 -29.32 -4.83 1.88
C TYR A 442 -29.17 -3.43 2.48
N TRP A 443 -30.30 -2.76 2.64
CA TRP A 443 -30.41 -1.40 3.17
C TRP A 443 -30.85 -1.46 4.63
N ILE A 444 -30.11 -0.77 5.49
CA ILE A 444 -30.33 -0.76 6.93
C ILE A 444 -30.71 0.65 7.36
N GLY A 445 -31.95 0.79 7.84
CA GLY A 445 -32.45 2.04 8.38
C GLY A 445 -31.71 2.40 9.66
N LYS A 446 -31.38 3.69 9.80
CA LYS A 446 -30.65 4.22 10.97
C LYS A 446 -31.36 3.93 12.30
N GLU A 447 -32.69 3.90 12.29
CA GLU A 447 -33.58 3.73 13.44
C GLU A 447 -34.21 2.33 13.45
N SER A 448 -33.75 1.42 12.57
CA SER A 448 -34.23 0.04 12.51
C SER A 448 -33.87 -0.76 13.76
N THR A 449 -34.72 -1.73 14.09
CA THR A 449 -34.49 -2.58 15.26
C THR A 449 -33.34 -3.56 15.02
N ALA A 450 -32.66 -3.99 16.09
CA ALA A 450 -31.59 -4.98 15.98
C ALA A 450 -32.09 -6.32 15.41
N ASP A 451 -33.33 -6.70 15.70
CA ASP A 451 -33.95 -7.93 15.21
C ASP A 451 -34.16 -7.87 13.69
N ASP A 452 -34.68 -6.75 13.17
CA ASP A 452 -34.84 -6.55 11.71
C ASP A 452 -33.48 -6.51 11.00
N GLN A 453 -32.46 -5.94 11.65
CA GLN A 453 -31.10 -5.88 11.13
C GLN A 453 -30.48 -7.29 10.95
N VAL A 454 -30.64 -8.15 11.96
CA VAL A 454 -30.15 -9.53 11.92
C VAL A 454 -30.93 -10.34 10.89
N MET A 455 -32.26 -10.27 10.90
CA MET A 455 -33.10 -11.00 9.95
C MET A 455 -32.80 -10.58 8.50
N GLY A 456 -32.61 -9.29 8.24
CA GLY A 456 -32.26 -8.82 6.91
C GLY A 456 -30.89 -9.29 6.42
N ALA A 457 -29.91 -9.40 7.32
CA ALA A 457 -28.62 -9.98 6.99
C ALA A 457 -28.73 -11.48 6.67
N GLU A 458 -29.50 -12.24 7.45
CA GLU A 458 -29.76 -13.66 7.20
C GLU A 458 -30.50 -13.90 5.87
N LEU A 459 -31.50 -13.08 5.57
CA LEU A 459 -32.27 -13.15 4.32
C LEU A 459 -31.41 -12.77 3.12
N ALA A 460 -30.60 -11.72 3.21
CA ALA A 460 -29.68 -11.33 2.15
C ALA A 460 -28.65 -12.44 1.86
N ASN A 461 -28.09 -13.06 2.90
CA ASN A 461 -27.19 -14.21 2.77
C ASN A 461 -27.90 -15.44 2.17
N THR A 462 -29.14 -15.70 2.56
CA THR A 462 -29.94 -16.79 1.99
C THR A 462 -30.19 -16.58 0.50
N MET A 463 -30.56 -15.36 0.10
CA MET A 463 -30.77 -15.00 -1.31
C MET A 463 -29.47 -15.09 -2.11
N TRP A 464 -28.37 -14.58 -1.56
CA TRP A 464 -27.02 -14.71 -2.13
C TRP A 464 -26.65 -16.17 -2.42
N ASN A 465 -26.84 -17.04 -1.43
CA ASN A 465 -26.55 -18.47 -1.55
C ASN A 465 -27.47 -19.15 -2.58
N SER A 466 -28.77 -18.81 -2.61
CA SER A 466 -29.71 -19.35 -3.59
C SER A 466 -29.34 -18.98 -5.04
N LEU A 467 -28.73 -17.81 -5.22
CA LEU A 467 -28.21 -17.30 -6.50
C LEU A 467 -26.77 -17.77 -6.77
N LYS A 468 -26.29 -18.79 -6.03
CA LYS A 468 -24.96 -19.42 -6.17
C LYS A 468 -23.80 -18.44 -6.05
N GLY A 469 -23.96 -17.39 -5.24
CA GLY A 469 -22.93 -16.36 -5.04
C GLY A 469 -22.62 -15.53 -6.28
N ARG A 470 -23.52 -15.52 -7.28
CA ARG A 470 -23.42 -14.68 -8.48
C ARG A 470 -23.79 -13.21 -8.30
N PRO A 471 -24.66 -12.80 -7.35
CA PRO A 471 -24.98 -11.38 -7.24
C PRO A 471 -23.75 -10.54 -6.91
N VAL A 472 -23.87 -9.23 -6.93
CA VAL A 472 -22.98 -8.34 -6.16
C VAL A 472 -23.76 -7.90 -4.93
N LEU A 473 -23.28 -8.26 -3.73
CA LEU A 473 -23.92 -7.91 -2.47
C LEU A 473 -23.35 -6.58 -2.00
N VAL A 474 -24.21 -5.58 -1.86
CA VAL A 474 -23.84 -4.27 -1.33
C VAL A 474 -24.62 -4.01 -0.05
N LEU A 475 -23.89 -3.79 1.04
CA LEU A 475 -24.43 -3.45 2.35
C LEU A 475 -24.40 -1.94 2.51
N HIS A 476 -25.57 -1.31 2.61
CA HIS A 476 -25.69 0.13 2.81
C HIS A 476 -26.11 0.44 4.24
N PHE A 477 -25.17 1.00 5.01
CA PHE A 477 -25.44 1.64 6.30
C PHE A 477 -25.55 3.15 6.06
N ILE A 478 -26.73 3.73 6.30
CA ILE A 478 -26.86 5.19 6.28
C ILE A 478 -26.75 5.70 7.71
N SER A 479 -25.59 6.28 8.05
CA SER A 479 -25.48 7.07 9.27
C SER A 479 -26.14 8.44 9.10
N HIS A 480 -26.02 9.15 7.98
CA HIS A 480 -26.65 10.47 7.74
C HIS A 480 -26.98 10.72 6.25
N LEU A 481 -28.21 10.47 5.82
CA LEU A 481 -28.79 11.04 4.58
C LEU A 481 -30.26 11.38 4.84
N ASN A 482 -30.48 12.57 5.41
CA ASN A 482 -31.78 13.24 5.35
C ASN A 482 -31.98 13.77 3.93
N LYS A 483 -32.52 12.94 3.04
CA LYS A 483 -33.43 13.31 1.96
C LYS A 483 -33.76 12.06 1.13
N CYS A 484 -35.05 11.80 0.99
CA CYS A 484 -35.63 10.84 0.06
C CYS A 484 -34.97 10.97 -1.32
N ILE A 485 -34.70 9.82 -1.95
CA ILE A 485 -34.42 9.74 -3.39
C ILE A 485 -35.73 9.94 -4.14
#